data_AF-A0A068FPA4-F1
#
_entry.id   AF-A0A068FPA4-F1
#
_cell.length_a   1.000
_cell.length_b   1.000
_cell.length_c   1.000
_cell.angle_alpha   90.00
_cell.angle_beta   90.00
_cell.angle_gamma   90.00
#
_symmetry.space_group_name_H-M   'P 1'
#
loop_
_entity.id
_entity.type
_entity.pdbx_description
1 polymer ?
#
loop_
_entity_poly.entity_id
_entity_poly.type
_entity_poly.pdbx_seq_one_letter_code
_entity_poly.pdbx_strand_id
1 'polypeptide(L)' 'MKTAVVTDSTAYIPKDLRERYNIYMIPLNVI' A
#
# COMPACT_ATOMS: atom_id res chain seq x y z
N MET A 1 -9.97 17.17 9.04
CA MET A 1 -10.14 16.11 8.02
C MET A 1 -8.95 15.17 8.09
N LYS A 2 -9.13 13.84 7.97
CA LYS A 2 -8.04 12.86 7.89
C LYS A 2 -8.15 12.16 6.54
N THR A 3 -7.06 12.14 5.75
CA THR A 3 -7.02 11.51 4.43
C THR A 3 -6.20 10.22 4.50
N ALA A 4 -6.75 9.12 4.01
CA ALA A 4 -6.03 7.85 3.91
C ALA A 4 -5.26 7.76 2.60
N VAL A 5 -4.13 7.04 2.62
CA VAL A 5 -3.32 6.74 1.43
C VAL A 5 -3.42 5.24 1.14
N VAL A 6 -3.81 4.92 -0.09
CA VAL A 6 -4.07 3.54 -0.54
C VAL A 6 -3.40 3.34 -1.90
N THR A 7 -2.83 2.15 -2.14
CA THR A 7 -2.21 1.74 -3.41
C THR A 7 -2.49 0.26 -3.68
N ASP A 8 -2.03 -0.27 -4.81
CA ASP A 8 -2.04 -1.70 -5.10
C ASP A 8 -0.63 -2.35 -5.07
N SER A 9 -0.57 -3.67 -5.27
CA SER A 9 0.68 -4.43 -5.22
C SER A 9 1.68 -4.12 -6.34
N THR A 10 1.28 -3.44 -7.41
CA THR A 10 2.16 -3.08 -8.53
C THR A 10 3.04 -1.86 -8.23
N ALA A 11 2.77 -1.14 -7.15
CA ALA A 11 3.63 -0.05 -6.68
C ALA A 11 4.93 -0.53 -6.03
N TYR A 12 5.05 -1.83 -5.72
CA TYR A 12 6.24 -2.48 -5.14
C TYR A 12 6.85 -1.74 -3.93
N ILE A 13 6.01 -1.10 -3.09
CA ILE A 13 6.48 -0.32 -1.94
C ILE A 13 7.03 -1.25 -0.84
N PRO A 14 8.25 -1.01 -0.33
CA PRO A 14 8.83 -1.75 0.79
C PRO A 14 7.93 -1.78 2.04
N LYS A 15 7.95 -2.91 2.75
CA LYS A 15 7.05 -3.16 3.89
C LYS A 15 7.24 -2.17 5.03
N ASP A 16 8.49 -1.87 5.36
CA ASP A 16 8.87 -0.92 6.40
C ASP A 16 8.36 0.49 6.12
N LEU A 17 8.38 0.92 4.85
CA LEU A 17 7.81 2.21 4.44
C LEU A 17 6.28 2.20 4.51
N ARG A 18 5.61 1.14 4.06
CA ARG A 18 4.15 1.02 4.17
C ARG A 18 3.66 1.08 5.61
N GLU A 19 4.34 0.38 6.51
CA GLU A 19 4.00 0.36 7.94
C GLU A 19 4.28 1.71 8.59
N ARG A 20 5.42 2.34 8.29
CA ARG A 20 5.78 3.67 8.83
C ARG A 20 4.78 4.75 8.47
N TYR A 21 4.24 4.72 7.25
CA TYR A 21 3.32 5.75 6.73
C TYR A 21 1.84 5.33 6.72
N ASN A 22 1.51 4.16 7.27
CA ASN A 22 0.16 3.60 7.26
C ASN A 22 -0.49 3.56 5.86
N ILE A 23 0.28 3.07 4.87
CA ILE A 23 -0.18 2.91 3.49
C ILE A 23 -0.89 1.56 3.36
N TYR A 24 -2.18 1.59 3.00
CA TYR A 24 -2.96 0.38 2.73
C TYR A 24 -2.68 -0.12 1.31
N MET A 25 -2.50 -1.44 1.16
CA MET A 25 -2.20 -2.06 -0.14
C MET A 25 -3.29 -3.07 -0.52
N ILE A 26 -3.83 -2.94 -1.74
CA ILE A 26 -4.79 -3.88 -2.33
C ILE A 26 -4.03 -4.81 -3.29
N PRO A 27 -3.94 -6.12 -3.02
CA PRO A 27 -3.18 -7.02 -3.89
C PRO A 27 -3.93 -7.31 -5.19
N LEU A 28 -3.21 -7.33 -6.31
CA LEU A 28 -3.67 -7.95 -7.55
C LEU A 28 -3.39 -9.46 -7.49
N ASN A 29 -4.22 -10.24 -8.18
CA ASN A 29 -3.97 -11.66 -8.39
C ASN A 29 -3.14 -11.87 -9.66
N VAL A 30 -2.33 -12.93 -9.66
CA VAL A 30 -1.70 -13.47 -10.87
C VAL A 30 -2.31 -14.86 -11.07
N ILE A 31 -2.97 -15.06 -12.22
CA ILE A 31 -3.64 -16.32 -12.62
C ILE A 31 -2.81 -17.00 -13.69
#